data_AF-A0A1R1BAJ4-F1
#
_entry.id   AF-A0A1R1BAJ4-F1
#
_cell.length_a   1.000
_cell.length_b   1.000
_cell.length_c   1.000
_cell.angle_alpha   90.00
_cell.angle_beta   90.00
_cell.angle_gamma   90.00
#
_symmetry.space_group_name_H-M   'P 1'
#
loop_
_entity.id
_entity.type
_entity.pdbx_description
1 polymer ?
#
loop_
_entity_poly.entity_id
_entity_poly.type
_entity_poly.pdbx_seq_one_letter_code
_entity_poly.pdbx_strand_id
1 'polypeptide(L)'
;MRYNYAEKRFNLNQKNNIWASIHSEYDATLILNRAKSHVESIFALHPKDIVRVDEIEIEEALGELEIVIRKIEEFPSMFAFSDEVRSNFKSIYNDLDEKLALIAQRRTSW
;
A
#
# COMPACT_ATOMS: atom_id res chain seq x y z
N MET A 1 12.80 2.43 -6.78
CA MET A 1 11.39 2.48 -6.35
C MET A 1 11.10 3.92 -5.97
N ARG A 2 10.18 4.63 -6.63
CA ARG A 2 9.76 5.96 -6.16
C ARG A 2 8.52 5.73 -5.31
N TYR A 3 8.72 5.65 -3.99
CA TYR A 3 7.60 5.78 -3.05
C TYR A 3 6.96 7.14 -3.30
N ASN A 4 5.68 7.16 -3.64
CA ASN A 4 4.98 8.36 -4.09
C ASN A 4 3.66 8.56 -3.35
N TYR A 5 3.02 7.49 -2.87
CA TYR A 5 1.72 7.62 -2.24
C TYR A 5 1.80 8.13 -0.81
N ALA A 6 2.79 7.71 -0.02
CA ALA A 6 2.98 8.20 1.34
C ALA A 6 3.26 9.71 1.37
N GLU A 7 4.05 10.21 0.42
CA GLU A 7 4.31 11.64 0.26
C GLU A 7 3.09 12.43 -0.24
N LYS A 8 2.31 11.84 -1.16
CA LYS A 8 1.12 12.46 -1.73
C LYS A 8 -0.04 12.54 -0.72
N ARG A 9 -0.18 11.54 0.16
CA ARG A 9 -1.38 11.36 0.99
C ARG A 9 -1.20 11.72 2.45
N PHE A 10 0.01 11.62 2.99
CA PHE A 10 0.24 11.84 4.41
C PHE A 10 1.15 13.04 4.66
N ASN A 11 0.79 13.86 5.64
CA ASN A 11 1.71 14.84 6.21
C ASN A 11 2.70 14.17 7.18
N LEU A 12 3.71 14.91 7.64
CA LEU A 12 4.76 14.37 8.52
C LEU A 12 4.19 13.72 9.80
N ASN A 13 3.20 14.33 10.44
CA ASN A 13 2.62 13.79 11.68
C ASN A 13 1.89 12.47 11.42
N GLN A 14 1.14 12.37 10.32
CA GLN A 14 0.46 11.13 9.92
C GLN A 14 1.47 10.02 9.62
N LYS A 15 2.53 10.32 8.86
CA LYS A 15 3.60 9.35 8.59
C LYS A 15 4.25 8.86 9.87
N ASN A 16 4.54 9.76 10.82
CA ASN A 16 5.12 9.41 12.10
C ASN A 16 4.19 8.52 12.94
N ASN A 17 2.88 8.76 12.90
CA ASN A 17 1.90 7.93 13.60
C ASN A 17 1.81 6.52 13.00
N ILE A 18 1.74 6.41 11.68
CA ILE A 18 1.77 5.11 10.97
C ILE A 18 3.09 4.39 11.25
N TRP A 19 4.21 5.10 11.16
CA TRP A 19 5.51 4.56 11.50
C TRP A 19 5.55 4.02 12.93
N ALA A 20 5.03 4.79 13.88
CA ALA A 20 5.02 4.41 15.28
C ALA A 20 4.16 3.17 15.54
N SER A 21 3.07 2.94 14.82
CA SER A 21 2.16 1.82 15.08
C SER A 21 2.67 0.45 14.62
N ILE A 22 3.72 0.39 13.81
CA ILE A 22 4.26 -0.86 13.25
C ILE A 22 5.30 -1.43 14.22
N HIS A 23 4.92 -2.40 15.05
CA HIS A 23 5.81 -2.95 16.08
C HIS A 23 6.25 -4.39 15.82
N SER A 24 5.55 -5.10 14.95
CA SER A 24 5.71 -6.52 14.74
C SER A 24 5.50 -6.92 13.29
N GLU A 25 5.85 -8.16 12.97
CA GLU A 25 5.51 -8.80 11.70
C GLU A 25 4.01 -8.80 11.45
N TYR A 26 3.22 -9.05 12.49
CA TYR A 26 1.77 -9.07 12.40
C TYR A 26 1.23 -7.71 11.93
N ASP A 27 1.73 -6.61 12.49
CA ASP A 27 1.29 -5.26 12.10
C ASP A 27 1.62 -4.95 10.63
N ALA A 28 2.84 -5.31 10.20
CA ALA A 28 3.27 -5.17 8.82
C ALA A 28 2.40 -5.99 7.86
N THR A 29 2.11 -7.25 8.22
CA THR A 29 1.23 -8.13 7.44
C THR A 29 -0.22 -7.64 7.43
N LEU A 30 -0.70 -7.07 8.52
CA LEU A 30 -2.06 -6.52 8.59
C LEU A 30 -2.23 -5.35 7.62
N ILE A 31 -1.27 -4.42 7.58
CA ILE A 31 -1.30 -3.29 6.63
C ILE A 31 -1.20 -3.78 5.19
N LEU A 32 -0.31 -4.74 4.91
CA LEU A 32 -0.22 -5.38 3.58
C LEU A 32 -1.57 -5.99 3.15
N ASN A 33 -2.23 -6.74 4.05
CA ASN A 33 -3.51 -7.37 3.74
C ASN A 33 -4.63 -6.35 3.56
N ARG A 34 -4.62 -5.25 4.32
CA ARG A 34 -5.56 -4.14 4.10
C ARG A 34 -5.38 -3.52 2.72
N ALA A 35 -4.14 -3.23 2.33
CA ALA A 35 -3.85 -2.70 0.99
C ALA A 35 -4.35 -3.64 -0.12
N LYS A 36 -4.08 -4.94 -0.01
CA LYS A 36 -4.62 -5.96 -0.94
C LYS A 36 -6.14 -5.93 -0.99
N SER A 37 -6.80 -5.97 0.16
CA SER A 37 -8.25 -6.00 0.26
C SER A 37 -8.90 -4.76 -0.38
N HIS A 38 -8.34 -3.57 -0.17
CA HIS A 38 -8.85 -2.35 -0.77
C HIS A 38 -8.74 -2.38 -2.30
N VAL A 39 -7.57 -2.73 -2.83
CA VAL A 39 -7.35 -2.85 -4.29
C VAL A 39 -8.30 -3.89 -4.91
N GLU A 40 -8.40 -5.07 -4.30
CA GLU A 40 -9.25 -6.15 -4.79
C GLU A 40 -10.74 -5.77 -4.78
N SER A 41 -11.19 -5.10 -3.72
CA SER A 41 -12.59 -4.67 -3.59
C SER A 41 -13.00 -3.72 -4.72
N ILE A 42 -12.15 -2.76 -5.08
CA ILE A 42 -12.44 -1.77 -6.11
C ILE A 42 -12.23 -2.36 -7.51
N PHE A 43 -11.26 -3.25 -7.69
CA PHE A 43 -11.06 -3.94 -8.97
C PHE A 43 -12.28 -4.81 -9.36
N ALA A 44 -13.01 -5.32 -8.36
CA ALA A 44 -14.24 -6.07 -8.54
C ALA A 44 -15.45 -5.21 -8.92
N LEU A 45 -15.39 -3.89 -8.70
CA LEU A 45 -16.46 -2.96 -9.09
C LEU A 45 -16.50 -2.78 -10.62
N HIS A 46 -17.69 -2.43 -11.11
CA HIS A 46 -17.82 -1.99 -12.50
C HIS A 46 -17.16 -0.61 -12.66
N PRO A 47 -16.42 -0.32 -13.75
CA PRO A 47 -15.66 0.93 -13.91
C PRO A 47 -16.46 2.22 -13.67
N LYS A 48 -17.73 2.24 -14.10
CA LYS A 48 -18.66 3.37 -13.91
C LYS A 48 -19.02 3.67 -12.44
N ASP A 49 -18.90 2.66 -11.57
CA ASP A 49 -19.29 2.74 -10.17
C ASP A 49 -18.08 3.14 -9.30
N ILE A 50 -16.87 3.18 -9.87
CA ILE A 50 -15.65 3.59 -9.20
C ILE A 50 -15.63 5.11 -9.09
N VAL A 51 -15.63 5.62 -7.87
CA VAL A 51 -15.58 7.05 -7.57
C VAL A 51 -14.18 7.49 -7.16
N ARG A 52 -13.96 8.81 -7.16
CA ARG A 52 -12.67 9.39 -6.77
C ARG A 52 -12.27 9.02 -5.33
N VAL A 53 -13.24 8.80 -4.44
CA VAL A 53 -12.96 8.42 -3.04
C VAL A 53 -12.29 7.05 -2.98
N ASP A 54 -12.76 6.09 -3.78
CA ASP A 54 -12.18 4.74 -3.87
C ASP A 54 -10.69 4.79 -4.27
N GLU A 55 -10.36 5.64 -5.26
CA GLU A 55 -8.96 5.85 -5.69
C GLU A 55 -8.11 6.43 -4.54
N ILE A 56 -8.66 7.37 -3.77
CA ILE A 56 -7.96 7.97 -2.63
C ILE A 56 -7.68 6.93 -1.56
N GLU A 57 -8.67 6.08 -1.22
CA GLU A 57 -8.52 5.03 -0.22
C GLU A 57 -7.45 3.99 -0.60
N ILE A 58 -7.37 3.60 -1.88
CA ILE A 58 -6.29 2.72 -2.34
C ILE A 58 -4.94 3.43 -2.21
N GLU A 59 -4.84 4.67 -2.68
CA GLU A 59 -3.58 5.41 -2.59
C GLU A 59 -3.12 5.57 -1.14
N GLU A 60 -4.03 5.81 -0.20
CA GLU A 60 -3.73 5.85 1.23
C GLU A 60 -3.23 4.49 1.72
N ALA A 61 -3.91 3.39 1.37
CA ALA A 61 -3.49 2.05 1.77
C ALA A 61 -2.12 1.65 1.18
N LEU A 62 -1.84 2.03 -0.07
CA LEU A 62 -0.52 1.88 -0.69
C LEU A 62 0.52 2.72 0.04
N GLY A 63 0.19 3.98 0.39
CA GLY A 63 1.08 4.84 1.16
C GLY A 63 1.43 4.28 2.54
N GLU A 64 0.47 3.67 3.25
CA GLU A 64 0.75 2.98 4.52
C GLU A 64 1.72 1.80 4.29
N LEU A 65 1.52 1.04 3.23
CA LEU A 65 2.41 -0.07 2.86
C LEU A 65 3.81 0.41 2.47
N GLU A 66 3.97 1.55 1.80
CA GLU A 66 5.29 2.15 1.52
C GLU A 66 6.06 2.44 2.83
N ILE A 67 5.36 2.99 3.84
CA ILE A 67 5.94 3.28 5.15
C ILE A 67 6.38 1.98 5.85
N VAL A 68 5.56 0.92 5.76
CA VAL A 68 5.92 -0.41 6.28
C VAL A 68 7.15 -0.97 5.61
N ILE A 69 7.21 -0.97 4.27
CA ILE A 69 8.35 -1.49 3.52
C ILE A 69 9.61 -0.75 3.91
N ARG A 70 9.57 0.59 3.96
CA ARG A 70 10.69 1.41 4.38
C ARG A 70 11.16 1.06 5.79
N LYS A 71 10.24 0.85 6.73
CA LYS A 71 10.58 0.48 8.11
C LYS A 71 11.24 -0.90 8.20
N ILE A 72 10.75 -1.87 7.42
CA ILE A 72 11.37 -3.21 7.32
C ILE A 72 12.79 -3.11 6.74
N GLU A 73 13.01 -2.24 5.75
CA GLU A 73 14.33 -2.02 5.15
C GLU A 73 15.31 -1.31 6.10
N GLU A 74 14.83 -0.30 6.84
CA GLU A 74 15.67 0.45 7.78
C GLU A 74 15.97 -0.34 9.06
N PHE A 75 15.03 -1.16 9.53
CA PHE A 75 15.12 -1.92 10.78
C PHE A 75 14.81 -3.41 10.59
N PRO A 76 15.57 -4.12 9.74
CA PRO A 76 15.28 -5.51 9.39
C PRO A 76 15.37 -6.48 10.57
N SER A 77 16.07 -6.14 11.65
CA SER A 77 16.15 -6.96 12.86
C SER A 77 14.92 -6.84 13.77
N MET A 78 14.10 -5.80 13.58
CA MET A 78 12.85 -5.60 14.33
C MET A 78 11.77 -6.59 13.86
N PHE A 79 11.86 -7.02 12.62
CA PHE A 79 10.93 -7.93 11.98
C PHE A 79 11.69 -9.23 11.68
N ALA A 80 11.32 -10.34 12.32
CA ALA A 80 11.99 -11.63 12.12
C ALA A 80 11.74 -12.27 10.73
N PHE A 81 11.42 -11.44 9.72
CA PHE A 81 11.12 -11.85 8.36
C PHE A 81 12.36 -12.43 7.68
N SER A 82 12.15 -13.51 6.93
CA SER A 82 13.15 -14.01 5.99
C SER A 82 13.39 -13.00 4.86
N ASP A 83 14.54 -13.08 4.20
CA ASP A 83 14.83 -12.28 3.01
C ASP A 83 13.78 -12.44 1.90
N GLU A 84 13.27 -13.67 1.75
CA GLU A 84 12.19 -13.98 0.82
C GLU A 84 10.92 -13.19 1.14
N VAL A 85 10.49 -13.17 2.40
CA VAL A 85 9.31 -12.41 2.83
C VAL A 85 9.53 -10.92 2.62
N ARG A 86 10.70 -10.38 2.99
CA ARG A 86 11.02 -8.96 2.76
C ARG A 86 10.98 -8.58 1.28
N SER A 87 11.49 -9.43 0.40
CA SER A 87 11.41 -9.25 -1.05
C SER A 87 9.97 -9.29 -1.55
N ASN A 88 9.17 -10.20 -1.00
CA ASN A 88 7.76 -10.38 -1.37
C ASN A 88 6.90 -9.14 -1.08
N PHE A 89 7.16 -8.41 0.02
CA PHE A 89 6.46 -7.15 0.31
C PHE A 89 6.58 -6.13 -0.83
N LYS A 90 7.79 -5.99 -1.41
CA LYS A 90 8.02 -5.08 -2.55
C LYS A 90 7.36 -5.58 -3.82
N SER A 91 7.43 -6.89 -4.08
CA SER A 91 6.77 -7.49 -5.24
C SER A 91 5.27 -7.23 -5.21
N ILE A 92 4.64 -7.52 -4.07
CA ILE A 92 3.20 -7.29 -3.90
C ILE A 92 2.87 -5.81 -4.06
N TYR A 93 3.66 -4.92 -3.47
CA TYR A 93 3.43 -3.48 -3.62
C TYR A 93 3.41 -3.06 -5.10
N ASN A 94 4.38 -3.52 -5.90
CA ASN A 94 4.42 -3.21 -7.33
C ASN A 94 3.20 -3.77 -8.06
N ASP A 95 2.80 -5.01 -7.77
CA ASP A 95 1.60 -5.62 -8.36
C ASP A 95 0.33 -4.81 -8.04
N LEU A 96 0.22 -4.27 -6.83
CA LEU A 96 -0.91 -3.44 -6.42
C LEU A 96 -0.90 -2.06 -7.08
N ASP A 97 0.28 -1.44 -7.23
CA ASP A 97 0.46 -0.17 -7.94
C ASP A 97 0.06 -0.30 -9.43
N GLU A 98 0.49 -1.37 -10.09
CA GLU A 98 0.09 -1.68 -11.46
C GLU A 98 -1.43 -1.89 -11.59
N LYS A 99 -2.05 -2.60 -10.65
CA LYS A 99 -3.51 -2.76 -10.62
C LYS A 99 -4.24 -1.42 -10.49
N LEU A 100 -3.75 -0.51 -9.64
CA LEU A 100 -4.34 0.83 -9.52
C LEU A 100 -4.22 1.62 -10.83
N ALA A 101 -3.07 1.55 -11.50
CA ALA A 101 -2.89 2.18 -12.81
C ALA A 101 -3.89 1.64 -13.86
N LEU A 102 -4.17 0.33 -13.84
CA LEU A 102 -5.18 -0.28 -14.71
C LEU A 102 -6.60 0.20 -14.37
N ILE A 103 -6.95 0.37 -13.09
CA ILE A 103 -8.24 0.93 -12.67
C ILE A 103 -8.44 2.33 -13.25
N ALA A 104 -7.43 3.19 -13.14
CA ALA A 104 -7.47 4.54 -13.70
C ALA A 104 -7.67 4.54 -15.22
N GLN A 105 -7.01 3.63 -15.95
CA GLN A 105 -7.22 3.46 -17.40
C GLN A 105 -8.64 3.00 -17.73
N ARG A 106 -9.17 1.98 -17.04
CA ARG A 106 -10.53 1.47 -17.26
C ARG A 106 -11.60 2.54 -17.10
N ARG A 107 -11.43 3.51 -16.19
CA ARG A 107 -12.38 4.63 -16.05
C ARG A 107 -12.35 5.58 -17.25
N THR A 108 -11.17 5.84 -17.81
CA THR A 108 -10.97 6.84 -18.87
C THR A 108 -11.40 6.32 -20.26
N SER A 109 -11.40 5.00 -20.44
CA SER A 109 -11.80 4.32 -21.68
C SER A 109 -13.30 4.02 -21.81
N TRP A 110 -14.12 4.47 -20.86
CA TRP A 110 -15.57 4.27 -20.83
C TRP A 110 -16.34 5.58 -20.96
#